data_AF-A0A4Q5UYJ3-F1
#
_entry.id   AF-A0A4Q5UYJ3-F1
#
_cell.length_a   1.000
_cell.length_b   1.000
_cell.length_c   1.000
_cell.angle_alpha   90.00
_cell.angle_beta   90.00
_cell.angle_gamma   90.00
#
_symmetry.space_group_name_H-M   'P 1'
#
loop_
_entity.id
_entity.type
_entity.pdbx_description
1 polymer ?
#
loop_
_entity_poly.entity_id
_entity_poly.type
_entity_poly.pdbx_seq_one_letter_code
_entity_poly.pdbx_strand_id
1 'polypeptide(L)'
;MKSLKTIFRYIKNYPRLVAAYFTFNILSVIFSVVSLGLLAPFLMLIFKQGDVLKGVGNSNGFNPIDRFKDYVSAMIEEPGGAVKALIIICLIIFVAILFKNLFAYLSMYYLNPIRNRILNDMRTAMYRKILQLPIGYFSDQRKGDIMSRFANDLNDVEVSTISVLESLFREPITIIFYFTYLIILSPQLTLFLIIFLPIAGFVLGRVGRSLKKKNQKVLQQFSNMFSTIEETLGGIRVIKAFNAEKKVQGKFDQQTTNIFHLKNKANRR
;
A
#
# COMPACT_ATOMS: atom_id res chain seq x y z
N MET A 1 14.78 -9.67 5.03
CA MET A 1 14.99 -8.94 6.31
C MET A 1 16.28 -8.10 6.35
N LYS A 2 17.38 -8.49 5.68
CA LYS A 2 18.62 -7.67 5.66
C LYS A 2 18.49 -6.33 4.90
N SER A 3 17.59 -6.19 3.91
CA SER A 3 17.41 -4.95 3.13
C SER A 3 16.75 -3.80 3.91
N LEU A 4 15.76 -4.10 4.77
CA LEU A 4 15.04 -3.08 5.55
C LEU A 4 15.95 -2.32 6.52
N LYS A 5 16.92 -3.01 7.13
CA LYS A 5 17.88 -2.39 8.07
C LYS A 5 18.77 -1.35 7.36
N THR A 6 19.13 -1.61 6.10
CA THR A 6 19.91 -0.68 5.29
C THR A 6 19.11 0.58 4.99
N ILE A 7 17.85 0.44 4.58
CA ILE A 7 16.94 1.58 4.33
C ILE A 7 16.77 2.43 5.60
N PHE A 8 16.56 1.78 6.76
CA PHE A 8 16.39 2.46 8.05
C PHE A 8 17.60 3.30 8.46
N ARG A 9 18.82 2.88 8.06
CA ARG A 9 20.05 3.64 8.32
C ARG A 9 20.07 4.97 7.58
N TYR A 10 19.58 5.02 6.33
CA TYR A 10 19.51 6.27 5.56
C TYR A 10 18.40 7.19 6.06
N ILE A 11 17.27 6.65 6.53
CA ILE A 11 16.15 7.43 7.08
C ILE A 11 16.57 8.22 8.34
N LYS A 12 17.42 7.63 9.19
CA LYS A 12 17.86 8.24 10.46
C LYS A 12 18.53 9.61 10.27
N ASN A 13 19.05 9.91 9.08
CA ASN A 13 19.71 11.17 8.78
C ASN A 13 18.74 12.36 8.63
N TYR A 14 17.42 12.14 8.57
CA TYR A 14 16.42 13.18 8.31
C TYR A 14 15.29 13.25 9.35
N PRO A 15 15.60 13.39 10.66
CA PRO A 15 14.59 13.29 11.72
C PRO A 15 13.48 14.35 11.64
N ARG A 16 13.80 15.58 11.19
CA ARG A 16 12.81 16.67 11.07
C ARG A 16 11.75 16.40 10.00
N LEU A 17 12.17 15.90 8.83
CA LEU A 17 11.25 15.60 7.73
C LEU A 17 10.38 14.39 8.07
N VAL A 18 10.98 13.38 8.70
CA VAL A 18 10.27 12.18 9.18
C VAL A 18 9.23 12.58 10.23
N ALA A 19 9.60 13.41 11.22
CA ALA A 19 8.65 13.90 12.22
C ALA A 19 7.49 14.68 11.58
N ALA A 20 7.76 15.58 10.63
CA ALA A 20 6.70 16.30 9.91
C ALA A 20 5.77 15.34 9.15
N TYR A 21 6.33 14.36 8.43
CA TYR A 21 5.57 13.31 7.75
C TYR A 21 4.61 12.60 8.71
N PHE A 22 5.11 12.17 9.87
CA PHE A 22 4.31 11.47 10.90
C PHE A 22 3.21 12.36 11.48
N THR A 23 3.53 13.60 11.82
CA THR A 23 2.56 14.53 12.39
C THR A 23 1.40 14.77 11.42
N PHE A 24 1.70 15.06 10.15
CA PHE A 24 0.64 15.26 9.15
C PHE A 24 -0.11 13.96 8.84
N ASN A 25 0.56 12.81 8.90
CA ASN A 25 -0.10 11.53 8.73
C ASN A 25 -1.12 11.26 9.84
N ILE A 26 -0.72 11.42 11.10
CA ILE A 26 -1.59 11.29 12.27
C ILE A 26 -2.77 12.25 12.17
N LEU A 27 -2.51 13.52 11.82
CA LEU A 27 -3.56 14.51 11.70
C LEU A 27 -4.56 14.15 10.60
N SER A 28 -4.08 13.69 9.44
CA SER A 28 -4.95 13.19 8.36
C SER A 28 -5.82 12.02 8.81
N VAL A 29 -5.25 11.06 9.55
CA VAL A 29 -5.98 9.90 10.08
C VAL A 29 -7.04 10.33 11.09
N ILE A 30 -6.73 11.26 12.00
CA ILE A 30 -7.69 11.83 12.96
C ILE A 30 -8.89 12.43 12.22
N PHE A 31 -8.66 13.31 11.25
CA PHE A 31 -9.74 13.91 10.46
C PHE A 31 -10.52 12.87 9.65
N SER A 32 -9.86 11.80 9.20
CA SER A 32 -10.53 10.69 8.53
C SER A 32 -11.46 9.92 9.46
N VAL A 33 -11.04 9.65 10.70
CA VAL A 33 -11.86 8.98 11.71
C VAL A 33 -13.04 9.86 12.12
N VAL A 34 -12.81 11.16 12.33
CA VAL A 34 -13.88 12.12 12.64
C VAL A 34 -14.90 12.18 11.51
N SER A 35 -14.46 12.33 10.27
CA SER A 35 -15.34 12.35 9.09
C SER A 35 -16.19 11.08 8.98
N LEU A 36 -15.59 9.91 9.18
CA LEU A 36 -16.30 8.64 9.12
C LEU A 36 -17.28 8.48 10.29
N GLY A 37 -16.88 8.90 11.49
CA GLY A 37 -17.75 8.82 12.66
C GLY A 37 -18.99 9.70 12.60
N LEU A 38 -18.90 10.82 11.88
CA LEU A 38 -20.03 11.72 11.64
C LEU A 38 -21.01 11.21 10.56
N LEU A 39 -20.66 10.16 9.81
CA LEU A 39 -21.61 9.55 8.86
C LEU A 39 -22.80 8.91 9.56
N ALA A 40 -22.60 8.29 10.73
CA ALA A 40 -23.70 7.66 11.48
C ALA A 40 -24.79 8.68 11.88
N PRO A 41 -24.49 9.80 12.59
CA PRO A 41 -25.50 10.80 12.91
C PRO A 41 -26.08 11.48 11.66
N PHE A 42 -25.30 11.66 10.60
CA PHE A 42 -25.80 12.16 9.31
C PHE A 42 -26.90 11.25 8.71
N LEU A 43 -26.64 9.95 8.64
CA LEU A 43 -27.62 8.98 8.12
C LEU A 43 -28.86 8.90 9.00
N MET A 44 -28.68 8.88 10.33
CA MET A 44 -29.80 8.85 11.29
C MET A 44 -30.71 10.09 11.14
N LEU A 45 -30.12 11.26 10.90
CA LEU A 45 -30.85 12.51 10.72
C LEU A 45 -31.62 12.54 9.38
N ILE A 46 -31.02 12.05 8.28
CA ILE A 46 -31.67 11.98 6.97
C ILE A 46 -32.84 11.00 6.96
N PHE A 47 -32.65 9.81 7.54
CA PHE A 47 -33.68 8.78 7.54
C PHE A 47 -34.80 9.03 8.57
N LYS A 48 -34.79 10.18 9.27
CA LYS A 48 -35.79 10.55 10.29
C LYS A 48 -36.14 9.39 11.21
N GLN A 49 -35.15 8.61 11.64
CA GLN A 49 -35.36 7.48 12.53
C GLN A 49 -35.57 8.02 13.95
N GLY A 50 -36.80 8.48 14.21
CA GLY A 50 -37.19 9.38 15.30
C GLY A 50 -37.10 8.84 16.73
N ASP A 51 -36.63 7.61 16.94
CA ASP A 51 -36.56 6.99 18.28
C ASP A 51 -35.14 6.63 18.75
N VAL A 52 -34.12 6.73 17.89
CA VAL A 52 -32.75 6.32 18.27
C VAL A 52 -31.95 7.45 18.94
N LEU A 53 -32.44 8.69 18.86
CA LEU A 53 -31.84 9.86 19.51
C LEU A 53 -32.38 10.11 20.94
N LYS A 54 -33.44 9.40 21.36
CA LYS A 54 -34.04 9.52 22.71
C LYS A 54 -33.65 8.40 23.67
N GLY A 55 -32.61 7.63 23.34
CA GLY A 55 -32.20 6.46 24.11
C GLY A 55 -30.69 6.28 24.18
N VAL A 56 -29.96 7.27 24.68
CA VAL A 56 -28.63 7.02 25.26
C VAL A 56 -28.76 7.27 26.76
N GLY A 57 -29.19 6.23 27.46
CA GLY A 57 -29.24 6.22 28.91
C GLY A 57 -27.87 6.55 29.48
N ASN A 58 -27.86 7.52 30.40
CA ASN A 58 -26.82 7.89 31.35
C ASN A 58 -25.55 7.01 31.31
N SER A 59 -24.68 7.22 30.31
CA SER A 59 -23.39 6.55 30.29
C SER A 59 -22.37 7.47 30.95
N ASN A 60 -21.99 7.15 32.19
CA ASN A 60 -20.81 7.68 32.87
C ASN A 60 -19.48 7.29 32.18
N GLY A 61 -19.45 7.21 30.85
CA GLY A 61 -18.33 6.74 30.03
C GLY A 61 -17.72 7.86 29.19
N PHE A 62 -16.39 7.83 29.06
CA PHE A 62 -15.56 8.70 28.22
C PHE A 62 -15.83 8.54 26.70
N ASN A 63 -17.08 8.44 26.26
CA ASN A 63 -17.43 8.30 24.85
C ASN A 63 -17.69 9.69 24.23
N PRO A 64 -16.72 10.26 23.49
CA PRO A 64 -16.88 11.56 22.83
C PRO A 64 -18.01 11.59 21.80
N ILE A 65 -18.41 10.42 21.30
CA ILE A 65 -19.53 10.25 20.37
C ILE A 65 -20.86 10.54 21.05
N ASP A 66 -21.05 10.12 22.30
CA ASP A 66 -22.30 10.31 23.02
C ASP A 66 -22.48 11.77 23.43
N ARG A 67 -21.40 12.46 23.86
CA ARG A 67 -21.42 13.93 24.04
C ARG A 67 -21.75 14.70 22.77
N PHE A 68 -21.25 14.24 21.61
CA PHE A 68 -21.57 14.87 20.34
C PHE A 68 -23.03 14.64 19.95
N LYS A 69 -23.56 13.42 20.17
CA LYS A 69 -24.99 13.12 20.00
C LYS A 69 -25.85 14.01 20.89
N ASP A 70 -25.49 14.16 22.16
CA ASP A 70 -26.21 14.99 23.13
C ASP A 70 -26.23 16.47 22.71
N TYR A 71 -25.10 16.98 22.21
CA TYR A 71 -25.00 18.35 21.68
C TYR A 71 -25.86 18.55 20.41
N VAL A 72 -25.89 17.56 19.53
CA VAL A 72 -26.73 17.58 18.32
C VAL A 72 -28.21 17.43 18.66
N SER A 73 -28.58 16.57 19.62
CA SER A 73 -29.97 16.40 20.06
C SER A 73 -30.51 17.64 20.76
N ALA A 74 -29.70 18.34 21.56
CA ALA A 74 -30.08 19.63 22.16
C ALA A 74 -30.36 20.72 21.10
N MET A 75 -29.67 20.68 19.95
CA MET A 75 -29.92 21.57 18.81
C MET A 75 -31.15 21.20 17.98
N ILE A 76 -31.67 19.97 18.11
CA ILE A 76 -32.85 19.48 17.37
C ILE A 76 -34.16 19.90 18.05
N GLU A 77 -34.15 20.22 19.35
CA GLU A 77 -35.35 20.62 20.11
C GLU A 77 -35.86 22.03 19.77
N GLU A 78 -35.08 22.86 19.08
CA GLU A 78 -35.57 24.15 18.55
C GLU A 78 -36.43 23.98 17.27
N PRO A 79 -37.45 24.84 17.04
CA PRO A 79 -38.23 24.82 15.81
C PRO A 79 -37.33 25.08 14.58
N GLY A 80 -37.26 24.11 13.66
CA GLY A 80 -36.35 24.14 12.50
C GLY A 80 -34.94 23.60 12.76
N GLY A 81 -34.67 23.09 13.97
CA GLY A 81 -33.37 22.58 14.41
C GLY A 81 -32.83 21.42 13.58
N ALA A 82 -33.70 20.52 13.08
CA ALA A 82 -33.27 19.37 12.27
C ALA A 82 -32.56 19.77 10.96
N VAL A 83 -33.02 20.82 10.28
CA VAL A 83 -32.39 21.32 9.04
C VAL A 83 -31.08 22.04 9.37
N LYS A 84 -31.05 22.85 10.43
CA LYS A 84 -29.81 23.51 10.90
C LYS A 84 -28.75 22.50 11.34
N ALA A 85 -29.13 21.49 12.12
CA ALA A 85 -28.26 20.39 12.55
C ALA A 85 -27.70 19.62 11.36
N LEU A 86 -28.52 19.35 10.33
CA LEU A 86 -28.08 18.68 9.11
C LEU A 86 -27.03 19.52 8.37
N ILE A 87 -27.27 20.81 8.19
CA ILE A 87 -26.33 21.73 7.54
C ILE A 87 -25.01 21.78 8.31
N ILE A 88 -25.04 21.88 9.64
CA ILE A 88 -23.85 21.89 10.49
C ILE A 88 -23.07 20.59 10.35
N ILE A 89 -23.73 19.43 10.42
CA ILE A 89 -23.07 18.12 10.27
C ILE A 89 -22.44 18.00 8.87
N CYS A 90 -23.16 18.36 7.82
CA CYS A 90 -22.64 18.38 6.45
C CYS A 90 -21.41 19.29 6.32
N LEU A 91 -21.46 20.48 6.89
CA LEU A 91 -20.34 21.43 6.88
C LEU A 91 -19.13 20.87 7.63
N ILE A 92 -19.32 20.28 8.81
CA ILE A 92 -18.24 19.66 9.59
C ILE A 92 -17.64 18.48 8.82
N ILE A 93 -18.46 17.61 8.22
CA ILE A 93 -17.98 16.48 7.41
C ILE A 93 -17.18 17.01 6.22
N PHE A 94 -17.69 18.02 5.51
CA PHE A 94 -17.01 18.62 4.36
C PHE A 94 -15.65 19.20 4.76
N VAL A 95 -15.62 20.01 5.82
CA VAL A 95 -14.38 20.60 6.36
C VAL A 95 -13.41 19.51 6.83
N ALA A 96 -13.90 18.47 7.51
CA ALA A 96 -13.07 17.36 7.96
C ALA A 96 -12.46 16.58 6.79
N ILE A 97 -13.22 16.34 5.71
CA ILE A 97 -12.71 15.70 4.49
C ILE A 97 -11.66 16.59 3.80
N LEU A 98 -11.89 17.90 3.76
CA LEU A 98 -10.94 18.85 3.19
C LEU A 98 -9.61 18.82 3.97
N PHE A 99 -9.66 18.93 5.30
CA PHE A 99 -8.47 18.85 6.15
C PHE A 99 -7.79 17.48 6.09
N LYS A 100 -8.56 16.38 6.06
CA LYS A 100 -8.02 15.03 5.85
C LYS A 100 -7.15 14.98 4.60
N ASN A 101 -7.68 15.45 3.46
CA ASN A 101 -6.98 15.41 2.18
C ASN A 101 -5.79 16.37 2.16
N LEU A 102 -5.93 17.56 2.75
CA LEU A 102 -4.85 18.52 2.90
C LEU A 102 -3.67 17.91 3.68
N PHE A 103 -3.93 17.32 4.84
CA PHE A 103 -2.88 16.71 5.65
C PHE A 103 -2.33 15.42 5.03
N ALA A 104 -3.13 14.65 4.30
CA ALA A 104 -2.64 13.52 3.51
C ALA A 104 -1.65 13.99 2.43
N TYR A 105 -1.99 15.09 1.74
CA TYR A 105 -1.13 15.70 0.74
C TYR A 105 0.16 16.25 1.38
N LEU A 106 0.06 16.97 2.51
CA LEU A 106 1.25 17.47 3.22
C LEU A 106 2.13 16.31 3.68
N SER A 107 1.56 15.22 4.19
CA SER A 107 2.32 14.02 4.54
C SER A 107 3.12 13.52 3.33
N MET A 108 2.50 13.36 2.17
CA MET A 108 3.21 12.99 0.93
C MET A 108 4.28 14.02 0.50
N TYR A 109 3.99 15.32 0.66
CA TYR A 109 4.92 16.40 0.36
C TYR A 109 6.21 16.28 1.19
N TYR A 110 6.13 15.94 2.49
CA TYR A 110 7.31 15.71 3.33
C TYR A 110 8.00 14.37 3.08
N LEU A 111 7.28 13.36 2.57
CA LEU A 111 7.86 12.05 2.23
C LEU A 111 8.78 12.11 0.99
N ASN A 112 8.40 12.90 -0.02
CA ASN A 112 9.13 12.98 -1.29
C ASN A 112 10.60 13.45 -1.15
N PRO A 113 10.91 14.50 -0.37
CA PRO A 113 12.29 14.89 -0.09
C PRO A 113 13.10 13.81 0.63
N ILE A 114 12.48 13.06 1.56
CA ILE A 114 13.15 11.95 2.26
C ILE A 114 13.56 10.88 1.24
N ARG A 115 12.63 10.47 0.36
CA ARG A 115 12.89 9.56 -0.76
C ARG A 115 14.07 10.04 -1.61
N ASN A 116 14.01 11.27 -2.11
CA ASN A 116 15.00 11.79 -3.05
C ASN A 116 16.39 11.87 -2.41
N ARG A 117 16.45 12.22 -1.12
CA ARG A 117 17.72 12.27 -0.38
C ARG A 117 18.31 10.88 -0.15
N ILE A 118 17.50 9.90 0.27
CA ILE A 118 17.96 8.51 0.42
C ILE A 118 18.54 8.00 -0.90
N LEU A 119 17.83 8.24 -2.01
CA LEU A 119 18.30 7.83 -3.33
C LEU A 119 19.61 8.50 -3.74
N ASN A 120 19.74 9.81 -3.48
CA ASN A 120 20.97 10.54 -3.76
C ASN A 120 22.14 10.00 -2.92
N ASP A 121 21.92 9.72 -1.64
CA ASP A 121 22.92 9.11 -0.77
C ASP A 121 23.35 7.72 -1.29
N MET A 122 22.39 6.92 -1.79
CA MET A 122 22.69 5.63 -2.41
C MET A 122 23.49 5.77 -3.71
N ARG A 123 23.13 6.73 -4.59
CA ARG A 123 23.90 7.05 -5.80
C ARG A 123 25.33 7.48 -5.46
N THR A 124 25.50 8.37 -4.48
CA THR A 124 26.83 8.82 -4.04
C THR A 124 27.65 7.68 -3.43
N ALA A 125 27.03 6.81 -2.62
CA ALA A 125 27.70 5.65 -2.05
C ALA A 125 28.12 4.63 -3.12
N MET A 126 27.26 4.37 -4.10
CA MET A 126 27.55 3.47 -5.22
C MET A 126 28.68 4.02 -6.10
N TYR A 127 28.63 5.31 -6.44
CA TYR A 127 29.70 5.97 -7.21
C TYR A 127 31.04 5.93 -6.47
N ARG A 128 31.04 6.22 -5.17
CA ARG A 128 32.25 6.11 -4.33
C ARG A 128 32.80 4.69 -4.33
N LYS A 129 31.93 3.67 -4.29
CA LYS A 129 32.36 2.28 -4.35
C LYS A 129 32.97 1.93 -5.70
N ILE A 130 32.39 2.41 -6.80
CA ILE A 130 32.94 2.23 -8.15
C ILE A 130 34.38 2.77 -8.21
N LEU A 131 34.64 3.96 -7.68
CA LEU A 131 35.98 4.55 -7.66
C LEU A 131 37.01 3.79 -6.80
N GLN A 132 36.55 2.98 -5.83
CA GLN A 132 37.41 2.22 -4.92
C GLN A 132 37.64 0.76 -5.38
N LEU A 133 37.00 0.32 -6.47
CA LEU A 133 37.15 -1.05 -6.94
C LEU A 133 38.48 -1.24 -7.69
N PRO A 134 39.14 -2.40 -7.54
CA PRO A 134 40.40 -2.68 -8.24
C PRO A 134 40.16 -2.80 -9.74
N ILE A 135 41.17 -2.46 -10.55
CA ILE A 135 41.09 -2.46 -12.02
C ILE A 135 40.59 -3.81 -12.57
N GLY A 136 41.03 -4.93 -11.98
CA GLY A 136 40.61 -6.28 -12.38
C GLY A 136 39.08 -6.51 -12.34
N TYR A 137 38.36 -5.82 -11.46
CA TYR A 137 36.89 -5.88 -11.43
C TYR A 137 36.26 -5.39 -12.75
N PHE A 138 36.88 -4.39 -13.40
CA PHE A 138 36.41 -3.82 -14.66
C PHE A 138 36.85 -4.62 -15.89
N SER A 139 37.77 -5.57 -15.73
CA SER A 139 38.13 -6.54 -16.77
C SER A 139 37.09 -7.66 -16.87
N ASP A 140 36.53 -8.08 -15.73
CA ASP A 140 35.56 -9.18 -15.65
C ASP A 140 34.11 -8.73 -15.87
N GLN A 141 33.79 -7.46 -15.62
CA GLN A 141 32.42 -6.93 -15.68
C GLN A 141 32.22 -6.01 -16.89
N ARG A 142 31.11 -6.19 -17.61
CA ARG A 142 30.79 -5.31 -18.75
C ARG A 142 30.40 -3.92 -18.21
N LYS A 143 30.89 -2.87 -18.86
CA LYS A 143 30.51 -1.47 -18.53
C LYS A 143 29.00 -1.27 -18.51
N GLY A 144 28.27 -1.93 -19.42
CA GLY A 144 26.81 -1.89 -19.48
C GLY A 144 26.13 -2.47 -18.24
N ASP A 145 26.68 -3.51 -17.62
CA ASP A 145 26.12 -4.11 -16.41
C ASP A 145 26.24 -3.16 -15.23
N ILE A 146 27.38 -2.47 -15.11
CA ILE A 146 27.59 -1.45 -14.07
C ILE A 146 26.60 -0.29 -14.25
N MET A 147 26.40 0.19 -15.49
CA MET A 147 25.43 1.25 -15.79
C MET A 147 23.99 0.81 -15.53
N SER A 148 23.62 -0.43 -15.90
CA SER A 148 22.29 -0.98 -15.64
C SER A 148 22.00 -1.05 -14.15
N ARG A 149 22.96 -1.51 -13.33
CA ARG A 149 22.80 -1.54 -11.87
C ARG A 149 22.71 -0.15 -11.27
N PHE A 150 23.44 0.83 -11.82
CA PHE A 150 23.36 2.22 -11.37
C PHE A 150 22.02 2.89 -11.74
N ALA A 151 21.44 2.55 -12.88
CA ALA A 151 20.18 3.17 -13.34
C ALA A 151 18.93 2.39 -12.87
N ASN A 152 18.86 1.10 -13.20
CA ASN A 152 17.68 0.26 -13.02
C ASN A 152 17.55 -0.25 -11.58
N ASP A 153 18.58 -0.92 -11.04
CA ASP A 153 18.48 -1.47 -9.68
C ASP A 153 18.27 -0.36 -8.64
N LEU A 154 18.91 0.81 -8.81
CA LEU A 154 18.68 1.95 -7.91
C LEU A 154 17.26 2.51 -8.02
N ASN A 155 16.67 2.54 -9.22
CA ASN A 155 15.29 2.95 -9.41
C ASN A 155 14.30 1.94 -8.79
N ASP A 156 14.56 0.64 -8.91
CA ASP A 156 13.75 -0.40 -8.27
C ASP A 156 13.82 -0.29 -6.74
N VAL A 157 15.01 0.03 -6.21
CA VAL A 157 15.20 0.30 -4.78
C VAL A 157 14.48 1.58 -4.35
N GLU A 158 14.45 2.62 -5.17
CA GLU A 158 13.70 3.86 -4.93
C GLU A 158 12.20 3.56 -4.73
N VAL A 159 11.58 2.91 -5.71
CA VAL A 159 10.15 2.56 -5.66
C VAL A 159 9.83 1.69 -4.44
N SER A 160 10.69 0.68 -4.20
CA SER A 160 10.52 -0.22 -3.05
C SER A 160 10.65 0.51 -1.71
N THR A 161 11.59 1.45 -1.61
CA THR A 161 11.82 2.23 -0.39
C THR A 161 10.62 3.10 -0.04
N ILE A 162 10.01 3.75 -1.03
CA ILE A 162 8.79 4.56 -0.84
C ILE A 162 7.65 3.67 -0.34
N SER A 163 7.40 2.55 -1.03
CA SER A 163 6.32 1.64 -0.67
C SER A 163 6.49 1.09 0.74
N VAL A 164 7.71 0.72 1.13
CA VAL A 164 8.02 0.27 2.49
C VAL A 164 7.82 1.37 3.52
N LEU A 165 8.30 2.59 3.25
CA LEU A 165 8.12 3.74 4.13
C LEU A 165 6.64 4.05 4.37
N GLU A 166 5.86 4.08 3.30
CA GLU A 166 4.43 4.31 3.41
C GLU A 166 3.74 3.17 4.17
N SER A 167 3.97 1.92 3.77
CA SER A 167 3.28 0.77 4.36
C SER A 167 3.65 0.56 5.83
N LEU A 168 4.93 0.73 6.22
CA LEU A 168 5.36 0.50 7.60
C LEU A 168 4.97 1.61 8.58
N PHE A 169 4.70 2.83 8.10
CA PHE A 169 4.43 3.96 8.98
C PHE A 169 2.98 4.43 8.90
N ARG A 170 2.42 4.59 7.71
CA ARG A 170 1.03 5.04 7.52
C ARG A 170 0.02 3.98 7.92
N GLU A 171 0.21 2.73 7.48
CA GLU A 171 -0.78 1.68 7.70
C GLU A 171 -0.96 1.34 9.19
N PRO A 172 0.10 1.15 10.01
CA PRO A 172 -0.09 0.84 11.41
C PRO A 172 -0.75 1.96 12.19
N ILE A 173 -0.37 3.22 11.92
CA ILE A 173 -1.03 4.39 12.53
C ILE A 173 -2.51 4.40 12.17
N THR A 174 -2.83 4.23 10.89
CA THR A 174 -4.21 4.18 10.41
C THR A 174 -4.99 3.06 11.11
N ILE A 175 -4.43 1.86 11.17
CA ILE A 175 -5.03 0.70 11.84
C ILE A 175 -5.26 1.00 13.32
N ILE A 176 -4.27 1.52 14.05
CA ILE A 176 -4.37 1.82 15.48
C ILE A 176 -5.52 2.80 15.74
N PHE A 177 -5.59 3.91 14.99
CA PHE A 177 -6.64 4.92 15.17
C PHE A 177 -8.04 4.39 14.85
N TYR A 178 -8.22 3.69 13.72
CA TYR A 178 -9.51 3.09 13.40
C TYR A 178 -9.91 1.99 14.38
N PHE A 179 -8.96 1.17 14.81
CA PHE A 179 -9.23 0.10 15.77
C PHE A 179 -9.62 0.66 17.14
N THR A 180 -8.91 1.69 17.61
CA THR A 180 -9.26 2.42 18.83
C THR A 180 -10.64 3.04 18.72
N TYR A 181 -10.95 3.65 17.57
CA TYR A 181 -12.27 4.20 17.29
C TYR A 181 -13.38 3.14 17.32
N LEU A 182 -13.15 1.96 16.73
CA LEU A 182 -14.12 0.86 16.75
C LEU A 182 -14.38 0.34 18.17
N ILE A 183 -13.34 0.22 19.01
CA ILE A 183 -13.48 -0.17 20.42
C ILE A 183 -14.36 0.84 21.17
N ILE A 184 -14.15 2.15 20.95
CA ILE A 184 -14.97 3.21 21.56
C ILE A 184 -16.42 3.12 21.10
N LEU A 185 -16.67 2.82 19.82
CA LEU A 185 -18.00 2.75 19.24
C LEU A 185 -18.79 1.52 19.74
N SER A 186 -18.21 0.33 19.63
CA SER A 186 -18.81 -0.91 20.12
C SER A 186 -17.73 -1.96 20.40
N PRO A 187 -17.42 -2.23 21.67
CA PRO A 187 -16.47 -3.28 22.04
C PRO A 187 -16.91 -4.68 21.56
N GLN A 188 -18.21 -4.94 21.52
CA GLN A 188 -18.78 -6.25 21.15
C GLN A 188 -18.56 -6.57 19.66
N LEU A 189 -18.88 -5.62 18.76
CA LEU A 189 -18.63 -5.77 17.33
C LEU A 189 -17.13 -5.82 17.02
N THR A 190 -16.33 -5.07 17.78
CA THR A 190 -14.88 -5.08 17.63
C THR A 190 -14.28 -6.43 18.03
N LEU A 191 -14.75 -7.05 19.11
CA LEU A 191 -14.32 -8.40 19.52
C LEU A 191 -14.61 -9.44 18.43
N PHE A 192 -15.80 -9.35 17.82
CA PHE A 192 -16.12 -10.20 16.67
C PHE A 192 -15.13 -9.98 15.51
N LEU A 193 -14.82 -8.73 15.16
CA LEU A 193 -13.83 -8.42 14.13
C LEU A 193 -12.43 -8.93 14.47
N ILE A 194 -12.00 -8.87 15.73
CA ILE A 194 -10.70 -9.37 16.20
C ILE A 194 -10.59 -10.89 15.96
N ILE A 195 -11.67 -11.64 16.14
CA ILE A 195 -11.70 -13.09 15.88
C ILE A 195 -11.85 -13.37 14.38
N PHE A 196 -12.63 -12.56 13.67
CA PHE A 196 -12.89 -12.75 12.25
C PHE A 196 -11.66 -12.43 11.37
N LEU A 197 -10.92 -11.37 11.67
CA LEU A 197 -9.71 -10.95 10.94
C LEU A 197 -8.64 -12.04 10.80
N PRO A 198 -8.21 -12.78 11.84
CA PRO A 198 -7.24 -13.86 11.70
C PRO A 198 -7.78 -15.04 10.91
N ILE A 199 -9.09 -15.34 10.99
CA ILE A 199 -9.72 -16.40 10.17
C ILE A 199 -9.68 -15.98 8.69
N ALA A 200 -10.13 -14.77 8.38
CA ALA A 200 -10.08 -14.21 7.03
C ALA A 200 -8.63 -14.15 6.52
N GLY A 201 -7.70 -13.68 7.36
CA GLY A 201 -6.26 -13.63 7.08
C GLY A 201 -5.65 -15.01 6.82
N PHE A 202 -6.08 -16.05 7.54
CA PHE A 202 -5.65 -17.42 7.31
C PHE A 202 -6.15 -17.96 5.96
N VAL A 203 -7.43 -17.74 5.64
CA VAL A 203 -8.02 -18.14 4.35
C VAL A 203 -7.32 -17.41 3.19
N LEU A 204 -7.23 -16.08 3.28
CA LEU A 204 -6.52 -15.25 2.28
C LEU A 204 -5.05 -15.63 2.17
N GLY A 205 -4.38 -15.93 3.28
CA GLY A 205 -3.00 -16.39 3.30
C GLY A 205 -2.82 -17.73 2.59
N ARG A 206 -3.74 -18.68 2.79
CA ARG A 206 -3.72 -19.98 2.10
C ARG A 206 -3.95 -19.82 0.60
N VAL A 207 -4.93 -19.01 0.21
CA VAL A 207 -5.23 -18.68 -1.19
C VAL A 207 -4.03 -17.97 -1.83
N GLY A 208 -3.47 -16.95 -1.18
CA GLY A 208 -2.31 -16.21 -1.65
C GLY A 208 -1.06 -17.08 -1.83
N ARG A 209 -0.77 -17.98 -0.88
CA ARG A 209 0.34 -18.95 -1.03
C ARG A 209 0.11 -19.91 -2.20
N SER A 210 -1.12 -20.38 -2.39
CA SER A 210 -1.49 -21.25 -3.52
C SER A 210 -1.30 -20.53 -4.85
N LEU A 211 -1.82 -19.30 -4.99
CA LEU A 211 -1.66 -18.46 -6.17
C LEU A 211 -0.18 -18.19 -6.48
N LYS A 212 0.60 -17.80 -5.46
CA LYS A 212 2.04 -17.55 -5.61
C LYS A 212 2.78 -18.77 -6.13
N LYS A 213 2.50 -19.96 -5.58
CA LYS A 213 3.13 -21.22 -6.02
C LYS A 213 2.79 -21.56 -7.48
N LYS A 214 1.54 -21.33 -7.92
CA LYS A 214 1.15 -21.53 -9.32
C LYS A 214 1.80 -20.52 -10.25
N ASN A 215 1.82 -19.24 -9.88
CA ASN A 215 2.45 -18.18 -10.66
C ASN A 215 3.95 -18.37 -10.82
N GLN A 216 4.64 -18.89 -9.80
CA GLN A 216 6.06 -19.27 -9.93
C GLN A 216 6.30 -20.29 -11.05
N LYS A 217 5.40 -21.27 -11.23
CA LYS A 217 5.53 -22.23 -12.34
C LYS A 217 5.34 -21.57 -13.71
N VAL A 218 4.40 -20.64 -13.82
CA VAL A 218 4.18 -19.86 -15.05
C VAL A 218 5.40 -18.99 -15.36
N LEU A 219 5.92 -18.27 -14.36
CA LEU A 219 7.14 -17.45 -14.48
C LEU A 219 8.34 -18.29 -14.92
N GLN A 220 8.51 -19.49 -14.36
CA GLN A 220 9.59 -20.39 -14.77
C GLN A 220 9.48 -20.82 -16.24
N GLN A 221 8.27 -21.11 -16.74
CA GLN A 221 8.08 -21.44 -18.15
C GLN A 221 8.33 -20.25 -19.07
N PHE A 222 7.97 -19.04 -18.64
CA PHE A 222 8.37 -17.82 -19.36
C PHE A 222 9.89 -17.66 -19.42
N SER A 223 10.62 -17.91 -18.32
CA SER A 223 12.08 -17.90 -18.35
C SER A 223 12.65 -18.90 -19.36
N ASN A 224 12.13 -20.13 -19.40
CA ASN A 224 12.54 -21.13 -20.38
C ASN A 224 12.24 -20.70 -21.83
N MET A 225 11.09 -20.04 -22.05
CA MET A 225 10.71 -19.50 -23.36
C MET A 225 11.67 -18.39 -23.82
N PHE A 226 12.05 -17.49 -22.92
CA PHE A 226 13.04 -16.45 -23.22
C PHE A 226 14.41 -17.04 -23.55
N SER A 227 14.86 -18.08 -22.84
CA SER A 227 16.09 -18.80 -23.19
C SER A 227 16.03 -19.43 -24.57
N THR A 228 14.90 -20.04 -24.97
CA THR A 228 14.71 -20.55 -26.33
C THR A 228 14.82 -19.44 -27.38
N ILE A 229 14.25 -18.26 -27.11
CA ILE A 229 14.34 -17.11 -28.03
C ILE A 229 15.79 -16.64 -28.15
N GLU A 230 16.52 -16.53 -27.03
CA GLU A 230 17.93 -16.14 -27.03
C GLU A 230 18.81 -17.12 -27.83
N GLU A 231 18.63 -18.44 -27.62
CA GLU A 231 19.29 -19.50 -28.40
C GLU A 231 18.95 -19.40 -29.90
N THR A 232 17.69 -19.14 -30.23
CA THR A 232 17.21 -19.00 -31.61
C THR A 232 17.83 -17.78 -32.30
N LEU A 233 17.90 -16.64 -31.61
CA LEU A 233 18.50 -15.41 -32.15
C LEU A 233 20.02 -15.56 -32.32
N GLY A 234 20.71 -16.16 -31.34
CA GLY A 234 22.14 -16.44 -31.43
C GLY A 234 22.50 -17.44 -32.53
N GLY A 235 21.63 -18.44 -32.76
CA GLY A 235 21.80 -19.51 -33.75
C GLY A 235 21.12 -19.27 -35.10
N ILE A 236 20.54 -18.09 -35.35
CA ILE A 236 19.61 -17.89 -36.48
C ILE A 236 20.22 -18.25 -37.84
N ARG A 237 21.50 -17.95 -38.07
CA ARG A 237 22.22 -18.30 -39.31
C ARG A 237 22.31 -19.82 -39.50
N VAL A 238 22.55 -20.57 -38.44
CA VAL A 238 22.61 -22.04 -38.46
C VAL A 238 21.23 -22.61 -38.74
N ILE A 239 20.20 -22.11 -38.05
CA ILE A 239 18.82 -22.55 -38.25
C ILE A 239 18.39 -22.36 -39.71
N LYS A 240 18.73 -21.21 -40.32
CA LYS A 240 18.48 -20.92 -41.74
C LYS A 240 19.30 -21.80 -42.67
N ALA A 241 20.59 -21.99 -42.42
CA ALA A 241 21.46 -22.83 -43.25
C ALA A 241 21.00 -24.29 -43.32
N PHE A 242 20.42 -24.81 -42.23
CA PHE A 242 19.89 -26.18 -42.15
C PHE A 242 18.38 -26.29 -42.43
N ASN A 243 17.70 -25.21 -42.85
CA ASN A 243 16.23 -25.17 -43.06
C ASN A 243 15.43 -25.74 -41.86
N ALA A 244 15.90 -25.48 -40.64
CA ALA A 244 15.37 -26.07 -39.41
C ALA A 244 14.25 -25.24 -38.75
N GLU A 245 13.71 -24.22 -39.42
CA GLU A 245 12.75 -23.27 -38.84
C GLU A 245 11.49 -23.97 -38.31
N LYS A 246 10.94 -24.92 -39.07
CA LYS A 246 9.73 -25.67 -38.65
C LYS A 246 9.96 -26.44 -37.35
N LYS A 247 11.16 -27.01 -37.17
CA LYS A 247 11.53 -27.76 -35.96
C LYS A 247 11.61 -26.84 -34.74
N VAL A 248 12.23 -25.67 -34.91
CA VAL A 248 12.36 -24.66 -33.84
C VAL A 248 10.99 -24.06 -33.51
N GLN A 249 10.16 -23.77 -34.51
CA GLN A 249 8.79 -23.31 -34.33
C GLN A 249 7.96 -24.32 -33.53
N GLY A 250 8.01 -25.61 -33.88
CA GLY A 250 7.28 -26.65 -33.15
C GLY A 250 7.69 -26.76 -31.67
N LYS A 251 8.98 -26.59 -31.36
CA LYS A 251 9.47 -26.51 -29.96
C LYS A 251 8.86 -25.30 -29.23
N PHE A 252 8.77 -24.15 -29.88
CA PHE A 252 8.18 -22.93 -29.31
C PHE A 252 6.67 -23.05 -29.11
N ASP A 253 5.95 -23.66 -30.05
CA ASP A 253 4.52 -23.90 -29.95
C ASP A 253 4.18 -24.82 -28.77
N GLN A 254 5.01 -25.84 -28.54
CA GLN A 254 4.86 -26.73 -27.37
C GLN A 254 5.05 -25.96 -26.05
N GLN A 255 6.06 -25.09 -25.96
CA GLN A 255 6.29 -24.25 -24.78
C GLN A 255 5.12 -23.29 -24.54
N THR A 256 4.61 -22.66 -25.60
CA THR A 256 3.46 -21.75 -25.54
C THR A 256 2.19 -22.47 -25.08
N THR A 257 1.94 -23.68 -25.58
CA THR A 257 0.81 -24.53 -25.18
C THR A 257 0.89 -24.93 -23.71
N ASN A 258 2.09 -25.30 -23.23
CA ASN A 258 2.31 -25.59 -21.81
C ASN A 258 2.02 -24.38 -20.92
N ILE A 259 2.46 -23.18 -21.31
CA ILE A 259 2.15 -21.93 -20.60
C ILE A 259 0.65 -21.68 -20.58
N PHE A 260 -0.04 -21.84 -21.72
CA PHE A 260 -1.49 -21.67 -21.82
C PHE A 260 -2.25 -22.57 -20.83
N HIS A 261 -1.92 -23.87 -20.78
CA HIS A 261 -2.54 -24.79 -19.82
C HIS A 261 -2.24 -24.43 -18.36
N LEU A 262 -1.00 -24.03 -18.05
CA LEU A 262 -0.62 -23.61 -16.70
C LEU A 262 -1.35 -22.34 -16.27
N LYS A 263 -1.50 -21.33 -17.15
CA LYS A 263 -2.26 -20.11 -16.87
C LYS A 263 -3.74 -20.42 -16.65
N ASN A 264 -4.34 -21.28 -17.48
CA ASN A 264 -5.74 -21.68 -17.31
C ASN A 264 -5.97 -22.46 -16.01
N LYS A 265 -5.03 -23.34 -15.62
CA LYS A 265 -5.07 -24.04 -14.33
C LYS A 265 -4.82 -23.12 -13.14
N ALA A 266 -4.07 -22.03 -13.34
CA ALA A 266 -3.90 -20.98 -12.35
C ALA A 266 -5.20 -20.22 -12.11
N ASN A 267 -5.89 -19.82 -13.18
CA ASN A 267 -7.10 -18.98 -13.14
C ASN A 267 -8.40 -19.70 -12.78
N ARG A 268 -8.51 -21.02 -12.97
CA ARG A 268 -9.76 -21.78 -12.70
C ARG A 268 -10.09 -22.02 -11.22
N ARG A 269 -9.38 -21.43 -10.25
CA ARG A 269 -9.64 -21.58 -8.80
C ARG A 269 -9.25 -20.32 -8.06
#